data_AF-A0A2V8BY00-F1
#
_entry.id   AF-A0A2V8BY00-F1
#
_cell.length_a   1.000
_cell.length_b   1.000
_cell.length_c   1.000
_cell.angle_alpha   90.00
_cell.angle_beta   90.00
_cell.angle_gamma   90.00
#
_symmetry.space_group_name_H-M   'P 1'
#
loop_
_entity.id
_entity.type
_entity.pdbx_description
1 polymer ?
#
loop_
_entity_poly.entity_id
_entity_poly.type
_entity_poly.pdbx_seq_one_letter_code
_entity_poly.pdbx_strand_id
1 'polypeptide(L)'
;MAITTARTIAVLKGGEWLIKDTNADAVFTPERLTTEHRLIAQTTEAFVDDQVLPQLDRLEQKEWTLSRELLKRCGELGLLGADVAEAYGGLGLDKVASMVVSERMARAASFGSTFGAQANLCALPLMLFGTEQQKQKYLPKLTTGELVGAYCLSEPGSGSDALGAKTRATKQADSGFVLNGEKMWITNGGFADVFIVFAKVDGEQFTAFIVVRAFKGVSSGKEEHKMGLHGSSTTPVILQDVRVPPENLLG
;
A
#
# COMPACT_ATOMS: atom_id res chain seq x y z
N MET A 1 -27.42 -37.36 12.15
CA MET A 1 -27.22 -36.10 11.39
C MET A 1 -27.65 -34.95 12.29
N ALA A 2 -26.71 -34.29 12.95
CA ALA A 2 -26.98 -33.07 13.70
C ALA A 2 -26.61 -31.89 12.80
N ILE A 3 -27.63 -31.14 12.37
CA ILE A 3 -27.46 -29.87 11.67
C ILE A 3 -26.98 -28.89 12.75
N THR A 4 -25.69 -28.58 12.75
CA THR A 4 -25.14 -27.51 13.58
C THR A 4 -25.62 -26.18 13.00
N THR A 5 -26.71 -25.65 13.52
CA THR A 5 -27.14 -24.29 13.25
C THR A 5 -26.05 -23.35 13.76
N ALA A 6 -25.33 -22.69 12.84
CA ALA A 6 -24.42 -21.62 13.18
C ALA A 6 -25.20 -20.55 13.95
N ARG A 7 -24.94 -20.41 15.25
CA ARG A 7 -25.47 -19.30 16.05
C ARG A 7 -24.86 -18.02 15.48
N THR A 8 -25.69 -17.15 14.92
CA THR A 8 -25.29 -15.78 14.60
C THR A 8 -25.01 -15.06 15.91
N ILE A 9 -23.75 -14.90 16.27
CA ILE A 9 -23.33 -14.13 17.45
C ILE A 9 -23.52 -12.65 17.10
N ALA A 10 -24.28 -11.92 17.91
CA ALA A 10 -24.46 -10.49 17.73
C ALA A 10 -23.13 -9.77 17.96
N VAL A 11 -22.57 -9.18 16.91
CA VAL A 11 -21.33 -8.38 16.97
C VAL A 11 -21.71 -6.93 17.31
N LEU A 12 -20.97 -6.34 18.26
CA LEU A 12 -21.16 -4.94 18.64
C LEU A 12 -20.79 -4.00 17.49
N LYS A 13 -21.47 -2.84 17.42
CA LYS A 13 -21.08 -1.76 16.52
C LYS A 13 -19.76 -1.12 16.97
N GLY A 14 -19.08 -0.42 16.07
CA GLY A 14 -17.86 0.32 16.39
C GLY A 14 -18.07 1.27 17.57
N GLY A 15 -17.26 1.09 18.63
CA GLY A 15 -17.31 1.89 19.86
C GLY A 15 -18.38 1.49 20.89
N GLU A 16 -19.29 0.57 20.56
CA GLU A 16 -20.38 0.18 21.45
C GLU A 16 -19.90 -0.60 22.69
N TRP A 17 -18.71 -1.22 22.62
CA TRP A 17 -18.04 -1.88 23.74
C TRP A 17 -17.73 -0.94 24.92
N LEU A 18 -17.80 0.38 24.74
CA LEU A 18 -17.64 1.37 25.81
C LEU A 18 -18.85 1.41 26.75
N ILE A 19 -20.03 1.04 26.25
CA ILE A 19 -21.32 1.16 26.96
C ILE A 19 -22.06 -0.18 27.11
N LYS A 20 -21.52 -1.26 26.56
CA LYS A 20 -22.09 -2.62 26.64
C LYS A 20 -20.99 -3.64 26.89
N ASP A 21 -21.33 -4.66 27.67
CA ASP A 21 -20.46 -5.82 27.84
C ASP A 21 -20.28 -6.56 26.51
N THR A 22 -19.03 -6.91 26.21
CA THR A 22 -18.67 -7.66 25.01
C THR A 22 -18.70 -9.15 25.31
N ASN A 23 -19.48 -9.91 24.53
CA ASN A 23 -19.44 -11.37 24.61
C ASN A 23 -18.09 -11.87 24.07
N ALA A 24 -17.35 -12.64 24.86
CA ALA A 24 -16.06 -13.22 24.47
C ALA A 24 -16.15 -14.04 23.17
N ASP A 25 -17.29 -14.68 22.90
CA ASP A 25 -17.49 -15.44 21.66
C ASP A 25 -17.55 -14.56 20.41
N ALA A 26 -17.85 -13.27 20.57
CA ALA A 26 -17.88 -12.27 19.49
C ALA A 26 -16.51 -11.63 19.24
N VAL A 27 -15.49 -11.95 20.04
CA VAL A 27 -14.15 -11.39 19.94
C VAL A 27 -13.25 -12.33 19.15
N PHE A 28 -12.58 -11.80 18.12
CA PHE A 28 -11.56 -12.55 17.39
C PHE A 28 -10.26 -12.61 18.19
N THR A 29 -9.65 -13.79 18.30
CA THR A 29 -8.38 -14.01 19.02
C THR A 29 -7.43 -14.90 18.20
N PRO A 30 -6.11 -14.92 18.47
CA PRO A 30 -5.16 -15.77 17.75
C PRO A 30 -5.49 -17.27 17.79
N GLU A 31 -6.15 -17.76 18.85
CA GLU A 31 -6.60 -19.15 18.97
C GLU A 31 -7.65 -19.50 17.90
N ARG A 32 -8.35 -18.49 17.37
CA ARG A 32 -9.38 -18.62 16.32
C ARG A 32 -8.84 -18.51 14.90
N LEU A 33 -7.53 -18.33 14.73
CA LEU A 33 -6.91 -18.40 13.41
C LEU A 33 -7.27 -19.74 12.75
N THR A 34 -7.61 -19.71 11.46
CA THR A 34 -7.89 -20.92 10.69
C THR A 34 -6.58 -21.62 10.30
N THR A 35 -6.67 -22.81 9.74
CA THR A 35 -5.51 -23.48 9.14
C THR A 35 -4.90 -22.66 8.00
N GLU A 36 -5.73 -22.01 7.19
CA GLU A 36 -5.29 -21.13 6.09
C GLU A 36 -4.54 -19.91 6.62
N HIS A 37 -5.05 -19.26 7.69
CA HIS A 37 -4.34 -18.14 8.34
C HIS A 37 -2.97 -18.57 8.88
N ARG A 38 -2.89 -19.75 9.51
CA ARG A 38 -1.62 -20.26 10.03
C ARG A 38 -0.64 -20.60 8.90
N LEU A 39 -1.13 -21.17 7.81
CA LEU A 39 -0.30 -21.54 6.67
C LEU A 39 0.33 -20.31 6.02
N ILE A 40 -0.45 -19.27 5.71
CA ILE A 40 0.10 -18.05 5.10
C ILE A 40 1.03 -17.30 6.06
N ALA A 41 0.78 -17.34 7.36
CA ALA A 41 1.69 -16.80 8.37
C ALA A 41 3.03 -17.56 8.37
N GLN A 42 3.01 -18.90 8.33
CA GLN A 42 4.23 -19.73 8.25
C GLN A 42 5.00 -19.49 6.95
N THR A 43 4.31 -19.40 5.81
CA THR A 43 4.94 -19.05 4.52
C THR A 43 5.62 -17.69 4.58
N THR A 44 4.98 -16.70 5.20
CA THR A 44 5.55 -15.35 5.35
C THR A 44 6.76 -15.36 6.29
N GLU A 45 6.67 -16.09 7.41
CA GLU A 45 7.76 -16.22 8.38
C GLU A 45 9.00 -16.87 7.75
N ALA A 46 8.82 -17.99 7.05
CA ALA A 46 9.91 -18.67 6.34
C ALA A 46 10.53 -17.76 5.27
N PHE A 47 9.70 -17.04 4.49
CA PHE A 47 10.22 -16.08 3.51
C PHE A 47 11.07 -14.98 4.16
N VAL A 48 10.59 -14.40 5.27
CA VAL A 48 11.34 -13.36 5.98
C VAL A 48 12.65 -13.91 6.53
N ASP A 49 12.60 -15.03 7.26
CA ASP A 49 13.76 -15.58 7.94
C ASP A 49 14.81 -16.13 6.96
N ASP A 50 14.40 -16.76 5.86
CA ASP A 50 15.30 -17.42 4.92
C ASP A 50 15.77 -16.52 3.76
N GLN A 51 14.96 -15.53 3.36
CA GLN A 51 15.26 -14.73 2.15
C GLN A 51 15.48 -13.24 2.42
N VAL A 52 14.83 -12.65 3.43
CA VAL A 52 14.91 -11.22 3.69
C VAL A 52 15.97 -10.89 4.74
N LEU A 53 15.91 -11.52 5.92
CA LEU A 53 16.82 -11.25 7.03
C LEU A 53 18.31 -11.45 6.65
N PRO A 54 18.69 -12.49 5.88
CA PRO A 54 20.09 -12.66 5.45
C PRO A 54 20.59 -11.55 4.52
N GLN A 55 19.71 -10.71 3.99
CA GLN A 55 20.02 -9.64 3.04
C GLN A 55 19.94 -8.24 3.66
N LEU A 56 19.73 -8.12 4.97
CA LEU A 56 19.51 -6.82 5.64
C LEU A 56 20.63 -5.82 5.38
N ASP A 57 21.90 -6.22 5.47
CA ASP A 57 23.02 -5.29 5.26
C ASP A 57 22.98 -4.65 3.85
N ARG A 58 22.62 -5.43 2.83
CA ARG A 58 22.48 -4.95 1.44
C ARG A 58 21.26 -4.04 1.29
N LEU A 59 20.17 -4.39 1.95
CA LEU A 59 18.97 -3.56 1.99
C LEU A 59 19.26 -2.21 2.66
N GLU A 60 19.92 -2.20 3.84
CA GLU A 60 20.31 -0.98 4.55
C GLU A 60 21.31 -0.11 3.75
N GLN A 61 22.10 -0.73 2.88
CA GLN A 61 22.95 -0.05 1.88
C GLN A 61 22.17 0.44 0.64
N LYS A 62 20.84 0.35 0.64
CA LYS A 62 19.95 0.93 -0.37
C LYS A 62 20.05 0.26 -1.73
N GLU A 63 20.28 -1.06 -1.75
CA GLU A 63 20.28 -1.85 -2.98
C GLU A 63 18.84 -2.07 -3.51
N TRP A 64 18.28 -1.08 -4.21
CA TRP A 64 16.88 -1.11 -4.66
C TRP A 64 16.53 -2.24 -5.64
N THR A 65 17.52 -2.73 -6.39
CA THR A 65 17.35 -3.92 -7.25
C THR A 65 16.99 -5.15 -6.42
N LEU A 66 17.65 -5.35 -5.28
CA LEU A 66 17.33 -6.41 -4.33
C LEU A 66 15.93 -6.20 -3.70
N SER A 67 15.58 -4.97 -3.31
CA SER A 67 14.23 -4.68 -2.79
C SER A 67 13.14 -5.06 -3.80
N ARG A 68 13.36 -4.80 -5.09
CA ARG A 68 12.44 -5.20 -6.18
C ARG A 68 12.39 -6.71 -6.37
N GLU A 69 13.52 -7.40 -6.30
CA GLU A 69 13.57 -8.86 -6.39
C GLU A 69 12.77 -9.51 -5.24
N LEU A 70 12.96 -9.04 -4.01
CA LEU A 70 12.23 -9.52 -2.85
C LEU A 70 10.72 -9.23 -2.95
N LEU A 71 10.31 -8.05 -3.46
CA LEU A 71 8.90 -7.76 -3.73
C LEU A 71 8.30 -8.72 -4.78
N LYS A 72 9.05 -9.06 -5.84
CA LYS A 72 8.60 -10.07 -6.81
C LYS A 72 8.42 -11.43 -6.16
N ARG A 73 9.34 -11.84 -5.28
CA ARG A 73 9.19 -13.09 -4.50
C ARG A 73 7.97 -13.05 -3.57
N CYS A 74 7.67 -11.92 -2.93
CA CYS A 74 6.42 -11.74 -2.21
C CYS A 74 5.19 -11.96 -3.13
N GLY A 75 5.24 -11.46 -4.36
CA GLY A 75 4.17 -11.65 -5.35
C GLY A 75 3.99 -13.11 -5.77
N GLU A 76 5.08 -13.83 -6.03
CA GLU A 76 5.07 -15.27 -6.37
C GLU A 76 4.48 -16.14 -5.25
N LEU A 77 4.71 -15.74 -3.99
CA LEU A 77 4.12 -16.38 -2.81
C LEU A 77 2.69 -15.90 -2.49
N GLY A 78 2.16 -14.96 -3.27
CA GLY A 78 0.82 -14.38 -3.09
C GLY A 78 0.69 -13.38 -1.92
N LEU A 79 1.80 -12.98 -1.30
CA LEU A 79 1.79 -12.13 -0.10
C LEU A 79 1.37 -10.70 -0.39
N LEU A 80 1.70 -10.18 -1.58
CA LEU A 80 1.30 -8.82 -2.02
C LEU A 80 -0.17 -8.71 -2.43
N GLY A 81 -0.81 -9.84 -2.72
CA GLY A 81 -2.18 -9.92 -3.18
C GLY A 81 -3.09 -10.72 -2.27
N ALA A 82 -2.71 -10.91 -0.99
CA ALA A 82 -3.41 -11.80 -0.06
C ALA A 82 -4.91 -11.49 0.01
N ASP A 83 -5.29 -10.23 0.18
CA ASP A 83 -6.68 -9.77 0.26
C ASP A 83 -7.16 -8.99 -0.97
N VAL A 84 -6.41 -9.09 -2.08
CA VAL A 84 -6.83 -8.60 -3.40
C VAL A 84 -7.69 -9.68 -4.06
N ALA A 85 -8.81 -9.31 -4.68
CA ALA A 85 -9.69 -10.27 -5.33
C ALA A 85 -8.99 -11.03 -6.47
N GLU A 86 -9.33 -12.31 -6.65
CA GLU A 86 -8.78 -13.17 -7.71
C GLU A 86 -8.94 -12.58 -9.12
N ALA A 87 -10.05 -11.88 -9.37
CA ALA A 87 -10.34 -11.19 -10.64
C ALA A 87 -9.30 -10.10 -11.01
N TYR A 88 -8.46 -9.70 -10.06
CA TYR A 88 -7.36 -8.75 -10.24
C TYR A 88 -5.99 -9.35 -9.90
N GLY A 89 -5.87 -10.68 -9.89
CA GLY A 89 -4.60 -11.40 -9.68
C GLY A 89 -4.15 -11.50 -8.22
N GLY A 90 -5.07 -11.42 -7.26
CA GLY A 90 -4.82 -11.74 -5.85
C GLY A 90 -5.34 -13.12 -5.42
N LEU A 91 -5.32 -13.39 -4.12
CA LEU A 91 -5.78 -14.65 -3.52
C LEU A 91 -7.20 -14.57 -2.92
N GLY A 92 -7.78 -13.38 -2.82
CA GLY A 92 -9.14 -13.19 -2.29
C GLY A 92 -9.32 -13.60 -0.83
N LEU A 93 -8.24 -13.68 -0.05
CA LEU A 93 -8.30 -14.04 1.37
C LEU A 93 -8.89 -12.91 2.20
N ASP A 94 -9.27 -13.25 3.44
CA ASP A 94 -9.84 -12.28 4.36
C ASP A 94 -8.80 -11.31 4.95
N LYS A 95 -9.28 -10.30 5.68
CA LYS A 95 -8.42 -9.30 6.33
C LYS A 95 -7.56 -9.87 7.46
N VAL A 96 -7.94 -11.03 8.04
CA VAL A 96 -7.11 -11.69 9.04
C VAL A 96 -5.86 -12.25 8.36
N ALA A 97 -5.99 -12.80 7.15
CA ALA A 97 -4.85 -13.25 6.35
C ALA A 97 -3.87 -12.11 6.06
N SER A 98 -4.34 -10.95 5.58
CA SER A 98 -3.44 -9.81 5.31
C SER A 98 -2.83 -9.21 6.58
N MET A 99 -3.55 -9.26 7.72
CA MET A 99 -3.03 -8.89 9.03
C MET A 99 -1.87 -9.80 9.46
N VAL A 100 -2.03 -11.13 9.41
CA VAL A 100 -0.95 -12.04 9.86
C VAL A 100 0.26 -12.03 8.93
N VAL A 101 0.06 -11.79 7.62
CA VAL A 101 1.16 -11.52 6.69
C VAL A 101 1.92 -10.27 7.12
N SER A 102 1.21 -9.17 7.40
CA SER A 102 1.84 -7.91 7.84
C SER A 102 2.58 -8.07 9.18
N GLU A 103 2.01 -8.83 10.13
CA GLU A 103 2.64 -9.13 11.42
C GLU A 103 3.98 -9.85 11.25
N ARG A 104 4.03 -10.88 10.39
CA ARG A 104 5.26 -11.64 10.14
C ARG A 104 6.27 -10.83 9.33
N MET A 105 5.81 -10.06 8.35
CA MET A 105 6.65 -9.17 7.55
C MET A 105 7.31 -8.06 8.39
N ALA A 106 6.68 -7.62 9.49
CA ALA A 106 7.21 -6.58 10.37
C ALA A 106 8.59 -6.93 10.98
N ARG A 107 8.92 -8.23 11.10
CA ARG A 107 10.26 -8.69 11.52
C ARG A 107 11.38 -8.18 10.61
N ALA A 108 11.09 -7.92 9.33
CA ALA A 108 12.04 -7.41 8.36
C ALA A 108 12.17 -5.87 8.34
N ALA A 109 11.58 -5.16 9.33
CA ALA A 109 11.72 -3.72 9.58
C ALA A 109 11.66 -2.83 8.31
N SER A 110 12.82 -2.47 7.76
CA SER A 110 12.96 -1.69 6.52
C SER A 110 12.20 -2.31 5.35
N PHE A 111 12.39 -3.60 5.08
CA PHE A 111 11.69 -4.26 3.98
C PHE A 111 10.19 -4.40 4.28
N GLY A 112 9.81 -4.57 5.55
CA GLY A 112 8.41 -4.53 5.97
C GLY A 112 7.73 -3.20 5.65
N SER A 113 8.46 -2.09 5.73
CA SER A 113 7.95 -0.77 5.32
C SER A 113 7.75 -0.69 3.80
N THR A 114 8.68 -1.24 3.01
CA THR A 114 8.54 -1.34 1.55
C THR A 114 7.35 -2.19 1.14
N PHE A 115 7.17 -3.35 1.77
CA PHE A 115 6.01 -4.22 1.58
C PHE A 115 4.71 -3.51 1.94
N GLY A 116 4.65 -2.84 3.11
CA GLY A 116 3.45 -2.14 3.57
C GLY A 116 3.04 -1.00 2.65
N ALA A 117 3.99 -0.24 2.09
CA ALA A 117 3.69 0.80 1.12
C ALA A 117 3.09 0.24 -0.18
N GLN A 118 3.57 -0.93 -0.63
CA GLN A 118 3.04 -1.64 -1.80
C GLN A 118 1.63 -2.20 -1.54
N ALA A 119 1.53 -3.15 -0.61
CA ALA A 119 0.35 -3.98 -0.40
C ALA A 119 -0.81 -3.20 0.26
N ASN A 120 -0.49 -2.22 1.10
CA ASN A 120 -1.51 -1.47 1.85
C ASN A 120 -1.71 -0.08 1.24
N LEU A 121 -0.67 0.77 1.25
CA LEU A 121 -0.88 2.20 0.92
C LEU A 121 -1.16 2.45 -0.56
N CYS A 122 -0.55 1.70 -1.47
CA CYS A 122 -0.76 1.87 -2.92
C CYS A 122 -1.93 1.03 -3.45
N ALA A 123 -1.97 -0.27 -3.12
CA ALA A 123 -2.98 -1.17 -3.67
C ALA A 123 -4.39 -0.90 -3.10
N LEU A 124 -4.52 -0.57 -1.80
CA LEU A 124 -5.83 -0.42 -1.17
C LEU A 124 -6.66 0.74 -1.76
N PRO A 125 -6.13 1.96 -1.99
CA PRO A 125 -6.91 3.01 -2.67
C PRO A 125 -7.41 2.59 -4.06
N LEU A 126 -6.60 1.84 -4.83
CA LEU A 126 -7.01 1.32 -6.13
C LEU A 126 -8.12 0.27 -6.00
N MET A 127 -8.03 -0.62 -5.00
CA MET A 127 -9.08 -1.61 -4.74
C MET A 127 -10.41 -0.96 -4.35
N LEU A 128 -10.36 0.06 -3.49
CA LEU A 128 -11.56 0.67 -2.91
C LEU A 128 -12.20 1.70 -3.84
N PHE A 129 -11.40 2.51 -4.52
CA PHE A 129 -11.86 3.69 -5.26
C PHE A 129 -11.51 3.67 -6.74
N GLY A 130 -10.74 2.67 -7.19
CA GLY A 130 -10.40 2.54 -8.61
C GLY A 130 -11.61 2.22 -9.47
N THR A 131 -11.63 2.76 -10.69
CA THR A 131 -12.53 2.26 -11.73
C THR A 131 -12.15 0.84 -12.13
N GLU A 132 -13.06 0.09 -12.74
CA GLU A 132 -12.73 -1.27 -13.21
C GLU A 132 -11.55 -1.30 -14.17
N GLN A 133 -11.42 -0.29 -15.04
CA GLN A 133 -10.30 -0.14 -15.95
C GLN A 133 -8.97 0.08 -15.21
N GLN A 134 -8.98 0.90 -14.15
CA GLN A 134 -7.78 1.13 -13.32
C GLN A 134 -7.38 -0.12 -12.55
N LYS A 135 -8.35 -0.81 -11.92
CA LYS A 135 -8.10 -2.05 -11.18
C LYS A 135 -7.46 -3.12 -12.08
N GLN A 136 -8.06 -3.38 -13.24
CA GLN A 136 -7.56 -4.36 -14.21
C GLN A 136 -6.16 -3.99 -14.74
N LYS A 137 -5.86 -2.69 -14.89
CA LYS A 137 -4.57 -2.22 -15.39
C LYS A 137 -3.44 -2.33 -14.35
N TYR A 138 -3.70 -1.97 -13.10
CA TYR A 138 -2.64 -1.78 -12.10
C TYR A 138 -2.56 -2.90 -11.06
N LEU A 139 -3.68 -3.41 -10.56
CA LEU A 139 -3.65 -4.37 -9.44
C LEU A 139 -2.89 -5.67 -9.78
N PRO A 140 -3.08 -6.34 -10.94
CA PRO A 140 -2.33 -7.57 -11.24
C PRO A 140 -0.82 -7.38 -11.25
N LYS A 141 -0.36 -6.17 -11.60
CA LYS A 141 1.07 -5.84 -11.65
C LYS A 141 1.63 -5.47 -10.28
N LEU A 142 0.80 -4.89 -9.42
CA LEU A 142 1.16 -4.59 -8.04
C LEU A 142 1.18 -5.88 -7.19
N THR A 143 0.23 -6.81 -7.39
CA THR A 143 0.18 -8.09 -6.66
C THR A 143 1.30 -9.04 -7.05
N THR A 144 1.81 -8.97 -8.28
CA THR A 144 2.96 -9.78 -8.73
C THR A 144 4.31 -9.13 -8.41
N GLY A 145 4.34 -7.85 -8.01
CA GLY A 145 5.58 -7.09 -7.83
C GLY A 145 6.26 -6.70 -9.16
N GLU A 146 5.58 -6.85 -10.31
CA GLU A 146 6.03 -6.28 -11.59
C GLU A 146 6.20 -4.77 -11.45
N LEU A 147 5.16 -4.11 -10.93
CA LEU A 147 5.17 -2.70 -10.57
C LEU A 147 5.35 -2.53 -9.06
N VAL A 148 6.09 -1.49 -8.69
CA VAL A 148 6.20 -1.00 -7.31
C VAL A 148 5.40 0.28 -7.15
N GLY A 149 4.67 0.36 -6.05
CA GLY A 149 3.72 1.38 -5.69
C GLY A 149 4.22 2.22 -4.51
N ALA A 150 3.78 3.47 -4.50
CA ALA A 150 3.98 4.41 -3.42
C ALA A 150 2.74 5.29 -3.22
N TYR A 151 2.66 5.92 -2.03
CA TYR A 151 1.53 6.75 -1.63
C TYR A 151 2.02 8.15 -1.28
N CYS A 152 1.47 9.15 -1.98
CA CYS A 152 1.95 10.51 -2.03
C CYS A 152 0.91 11.48 -1.46
N LEU A 153 0.83 11.55 -0.14
CA LEU A 153 -0.10 12.41 0.60
C LEU A 153 0.60 13.59 1.26
N SER A 154 1.54 13.31 2.17
CA SER A 154 2.21 14.34 2.98
C SER A 154 3.06 15.28 2.14
N GLU A 155 3.20 16.52 2.63
CA GLU A 155 4.05 17.57 2.05
C GLU A 155 4.81 18.28 3.18
N PRO A 156 5.83 19.10 2.88
CA PRO A 156 6.63 19.76 3.92
C PRO A 156 5.81 20.62 4.90
N GLY A 157 4.69 21.18 4.44
CA GLY A 157 3.77 21.98 5.25
C GLY A 157 2.52 21.25 5.76
N SER A 158 2.33 19.96 5.43
CA SER A 158 1.10 19.21 5.72
C SER A 158 1.38 17.74 6.03
N GLY A 159 1.43 17.44 7.34
CA GLY A 159 1.50 16.08 7.89
C GLY A 159 0.15 15.64 8.43
N SER A 160 -0.12 15.93 9.72
CA SER A 160 -1.39 15.61 10.38
C SER A 160 -2.58 16.34 9.74
N ASP A 161 -2.39 17.60 9.33
CA ASP A 161 -3.35 18.33 8.48
C ASP A 161 -3.15 17.95 7.01
N ALA A 162 -3.46 16.70 6.67
CA ALA A 162 -3.19 16.16 5.33
C ALA A 162 -3.98 16.86 4.21
N LEU A 163 -5.18 17.37 4.52
CA LEU A 163 -6.02 18.12 3.58
C LEU A 163 -5.47 19.54 3.33
N GLY A 164 -4.52 20.00 4.15
CA GLY A 164 -3.75 21.23 3.97
C GLY A 164 -2.78 21.22 2.78
N ALA A 165 -2.70 20.11 2.01
CA ALA A 165 -1.83 19.98 0.84
C ALA A 165 -1.94 21.15 -0.14
N LYS A 166 -0.80 21.54 -0.72
CA LYS A 166 -0.63 22.65 -1.67
C LYS A 166 -0.26 22.20 -3.08
N THR A 167 0.03 20.91 -3.30
CA THR A 167 0.19 20.38 -4.66
C THR A 167 -1.08 20.69 -5.45
N ARG A 168 -0.92 21.32 -6.61
CA ARG A 168 -2.01 21.80 -7.45
C ARG A 168 -2.18 20.90 -8.66
N ALA A 169 -3.43 20.60 -9.01
CA ALA A 169 -3.82 20.02 -10.28
C ALA A 169 -4.58 21.07 -11.10
N THR A 170 -4.13 21.35 -12.31
CA THR A 170 -4.78 22.31 -13.22
C THR A 170 -5.48 21.56 -14.34
N LYS A 171 -6.80 21.69 -14.43
CA LYS A 171 -7.54 21.04 -15.51
C LYS A 171 -7.10 21.57 -16.88
N GLN A 172 -6.97 20.67 -17.85
CA GLN A 172 -6.57 20.96 -19.23
C GLN A 172 -7.77 20.83 -20.17
N ALA A 173 -7.61 21.31 -21.41
CA ALA A 173 -8.68 21.28 -22.42
C ALA A 173 -9.11 19.85 -22.82
N ASP A 174 -8.21 18.88 -22.72
CA ASP A 174 -8.44 17.44 -22.98
C ASP A 174 -9.06 16.71 -21.78
N SER A 175 -9.55 17.44 -20.78
CA SER A 175 -10.03 16.93 -19.48
C SER A 175 -8.96 16.27 -18.60
N GLY A 176 -7.70 16.23 -19.03
CA GLY A 176 -6.57 15.83 -18.20
C GLY A 176 -6.17 16.94 -17.21
N PHE A 177 -5.07 16.68 -16.49
CA PHE A 177 -4.56 17.59 -15.46
C PHE A 177 -3.06 17.83 -15.62
N VAL A 178 -2.61 19.00 -15.22
CA VAL A 178 -1.18 19.29 -15.00
C VAL A 178 -0.94 19.45 -13.51
N LEU A 179 -0.11 18.59 -12.93
CA LEU A 179 0.23 18.58 -11.52
C LEU A 179 1.56 19.31 -11.26
N ASN A 180 1.56 20.16 -10.25
CA ASN A 180 2.74 20.88 -9.75
C ASN A 180 2.78 20.85 -8.22
N GLY A 181 3.91 20.44 -7.65
CA GLY A 181 4.12 20.40 -6.21
C GLY A 181 5.23 19.45 -5.78
N GLU A 182 5.35 19.29 -4.46
CA GLU A 182 6.33 18.40 -3.85
C GLU A 182 5.66 17.62 -2.72
N LYS A 183 5.84 16.30 -2.77
CA LYS A 183 5.36 15.37 -1.75
C LYS A 183 6.55 14.95 -0.90
N MET A 184 6.34 14.79 0.41
CA MET A 184 7.42 14.60 1.38
C MET A 184 7.34 13.23 2.05
N TRP A 185 8.52 12.64 2.30
CA TRP A 185 8.67 11.36 3.00
C TRP A 185 7.95 10.18 2.34
N ILE A 186 8.11 10.05 1.04
CA ILE A 186 7.42 9.01 0.27
C ILE A 186 8.17 7.69 0.38
N THR A 187 7.60 6.73 1.11
CA THR A 187 8.09 5.35 1.15
C THR A 187 8.06 4.73 -0.25
N ASN A 188 9.12 3.99 -0.61
CA ASN A 188 9.41 3.49 -1.97
C ASN A 188 9.66 4.60 -3.01
N GLY A 189 9.70 5.87 -2.59
CA GLY A 189 9.78 7.03 -3.47
C GLY A 189 10.98 7.03 -4.41
N GLY A 190 12.09 6.39 -4.04
CA GLY A 190 13.29 6.27 -4.87
C GLY A 190 13.18 5.26 -6.02
N PHE A 191 12.27 4.28 -5.95
CA PHE A 191 12.21 3.19 -6.93
C PHE A 191 10.80 2.72 -7.35
N ALA A 192 9.72 3.31 -6.82
CA ALA A 192 8.34 3.01 -7.21
C ALA A 192 8.03 3.43 -8.65
N ASP A 193 7.24 2.65 -9.39
CA ASP A 193 6.79 2.94 -10.75
C ASP A 193 5.46 3.70 -10.79
N VAL A 194 4.62 3.51 -9.78
CA VAL A 194 3.27 4.09 -9.69
C VAL A 194 3.08 4.77 -8.34
N PHE A 195 2.44 5.93 -8.35
CA PHE A 195 2.17 6.74 -7.18
C PHE A 195 0.67 7.05 -7.10
N ILE A 196 0.10 6.95 -5.90
CA ILE A 196 -1.19 7.55 -5.59
C ILE A 196 -0.94 8.95 -5.04
N VAL A 197 -1.11 9.98 -5.87
CA VAL A 197 -0.79 11.37 -5.57
C VAL A 197 -2.04 12.14 -5.20
N PHE A 198 -2.00 12.86 -4.08
CA PHE A 198 -3.04 13.81 -3.70
C PHE A 198 -2.65 15.24 -4.08
N ALA A 199 -3.57 15.93 -4.75
CA ALA A 199 -3.43 17.30 -5.19
C ALA A 199 -4.80 18.02 -5.14
N LYS A 200 -4.79 19.36 -5.15
CA LYS A 200 -6.01 20.16 -5.22
C LYS A 200 -6.29 20.62 -6.64
N VAL A 201 -7.40 20.17 -7.22
CA VAL A 201 -7.91 20.71 -8.48
C VAL A 201 -8.35 22.14 -8.25
N ASP A 202 -7.78 23.05 -9.04
CA ASP A 202 -8.00 24.50 -8.96
C ASP A 202 -7.76 25.10 -7.56
N GLY A 203 -6.94 24.44 -6.74
CA GLY A 203 -6.57 24.89 -5.39
C GLY A 203 -7.60 24.56 -4.31
N GLU A 204 -8.73 23.94 -4.65
CA GLU A 204 -9.85 23.72 -3.72
C GLU A 204 -10.21 22.23 -3.55
N GLN A 205 -10.39 21.51 -4.66
CA GLN A 205 -10.93 20.15 -4.63
C GLN A 205 -9.80 19.14 -4.38
N PHE A 206 -9.75 18.56 -3.18
CA PHE A 206 -8.76 17.58 -2.81
C PHE A 206 -9.04 16.23 -3.50
N THR A 207 -8.15 15.84 -4.42
CA THR A 207 -8.38 14.73 -5.37
C THR A 207 -7.16 13.82 -5.44
N ALA A 208 -7.39 12.53 -5.61
CA ALA A 208 -6.35 11.53 -5.81
C ALA A 208 -6.11 11.27 -7.32
N PHE A 209 -4.86 10.99 -7.67
CA PHE A 209 -4.42 10.72 -9.03
C PHE A 209 -3.46 9.54 -9.04
N ILE A 210 -3.57 8.70 -10.06
CA ILE A 210 -2.59 7.67 -10.39
C ILE A 210 -1.51 8.34 -11.26
N VAL A 211 -0.28 8.45 -10.75
CA VAL A 211 0.85 9.03 -11.48
C VAL A 211 1.89 7.94 -11.72
N VAL A 212 2.40 7.84 -12.95
CA VAL A 212 3.43 6.86 -13.31
C VAL A 212 4.78 7.56 -13.35
N ARG A 213 5.83 6.94 -12.81
CA ARG A 213 7.20 7.50 -12.79
C ARG A 213 7.69 7.96 -14.16
N ALA A 214 7.33 7.22 -15.20
CA ALA A 214 7.76 7.51 -16.58
C ALA A 214 7.12 8.80 -17.16
N PHE A 215 6.11 9.39 -16.50
CA PHE A 215 5.56 10.67 -16.94
C PHE A 215 6.62 11.77 -16.82
N LYS A 216 6.72 12.60 -17.87
CA LYS A 216 7.62 13.75 -17.87
C LYS A 216 7.27 14.68 -16.71
N GLY A 217 8.29 15.12 -15.97
CA GLY A 217 8.14 16.03 -14.83
C GLY A 217 8.04 15.33 -13.48
N VAL A 218 7.95 14.00 -13.44
CA VAL A 218 8.02 13.21 -12.20
C VAL A 218 9.49 12.93 -11.88
N SER A 219 9.92 13.26 -10.67
CA SER A 219 11.25 12.92 -10.18
C SER A 219 11.24 12.65 -8.68
N SER A 220 12.28 11.99 -8.19
CA SER A 220 12.52 11.79 -6.77
C SER A 220 13.70 12.66 -6.34
N GLY A 221 13.63 13.25 -5.16
CA GLY A 221 14.80 13.89 -4.57
C GLY A 221 15.78 12.86 -3.99
N LYS A 222 16.71 13.34 -3.17
CA LYS A 222 17.66 12.48 -2.47
C LYS A 222 16.95 11.65 -1.40
N GLU A 223 17.54 10.51 -1.08
CA GLU A 223 17.12 9.70 0.06
C GLU A 223 17.29 10.45 1.37
N GLU A 224 16.27 10.39 2.21
CA GLU A 224 16.29 10.99 3.54
C GLU A 224 17.33 10.32 4.44
N HIS A 225 18.00 11.14 5.26
CA HIS A 225 18.87 10.66 6.33
C HIS A 225 18.02 10.48 7.60
N LYS A 226 17.64 9.24 7.86
CA LYS A 226 16.67 8.86 8.90
C LYS A 226 17.38 8.30 10.14
N MET A 227 16.69 8.31 11.28
CA MET A 227 17.18 7.67 12.51
C MET A 227 17.31 6.14 12.36
N GLY A 228 16.42 5.50 11.60
CA GLY A 228 16.42 4.07 11.32
C GLY A 228 15.65 3.75 10.04
N LEU A 229 15.38 2.47 9.81
CA LEU A 229 14.75 1.96 8.58
C LEU A 229 15.51 2.41 7.32
N HIS A 230 16.85 2.33 7.31
CA HIS A 230 17.65 2.92 6.24
C HIS A 230 17.47 2.18 4.91
N GLY A 231 17.16 0.89 4.96
CA GLY A 231 16.82 0.08 3.79
C GLY A 231 15.41 0.28 3.25
N SER A 232 14.59 1.11 3.89
CA SER A 232 13.35 1.61 3.30
C SER A 232 13.64 2.90 2.54
N SER A 233 13.39 2.90 1.23
CA SER A 233 13.51 4.13 0.44
C SER A 233 12.51 5.17 0.94
N THR A 234 12.99 6.39 1.16
CA THR A 234 12.17 7.52 1.58
C THR A 234 12.71 8.76 0.90
N THR A 235 11.95 9.32 -0.03
CA THR A 235 12.36 10.51 -0.79
C THR A 235 11.24 11.52 -0.85
N PRO A 236 11.52 12.81 -1.07
CA PRO A 236 10.51 13.67 -1.65
C PRO A 236 10.22 13.21 -3.09
N VAL A 237 8.98 13.39 -3.54
CA VAL A 237 8.55 13.18 -4.92
C VAL A 237 8.12 14.53 -5.49
N ILE A 238 8.82 14.94 -6.55
CA ILE A 238 8.71 16.26 -7.16
C ILE A 238 7.90 16.12 -8.45
N LEU A 239 6.91 17.01 -8.59
CA LEU A 239 6.00 17.07 -9.73
C LEU A 239 6.17 18.45 -10.38
N GLN A 240 6.74 18.48 -11.58
CA GLN A 240 6.95 19.69 -12.37
C GLN A 240 6.24 19.57 -13.71
N ASP A 241 5.11 20.24 -13.86
CA ASP A 241 4.27 20.22 -15.05
C ASP A 241 3.91 18.80 -15.53
N VAL A 242 3.59 17.92 -14.57
CA VAL A 242 3.27 16.51 -14.84
C VAL A 242 1.89 16.42 -15.49
N ARG A 243 1.84 16.04 -16.76
CA ARG A 243 0.58 15.76 -17.48
C ARG A 243 0.03 14.40 -17.05
N VAL A 244 -1.15 14.43 -16.43
CA VAL A 244 -1.89 13.25 -15.98
C VAL A 244 -3.17 13.13 -16.82
N PRO A 245 -3.41 11.99 -17.47
CA PRO A 245 -4.59 11.84 -18.32
C PRO A 245 -5.86 11.68 -17.48
N PRO A 246 -7.05 11.99 -18.03
CA PRO A 246 -8.31 11.98 -17.26
C PRO A 246 -8.63 10.64 -16.63
N GLU A 247 -8.31 9.53 -17.30
CA GLU A 247 -8.53 8.16 -16.79
C GLU A 247 -7.65 7.78 -15.60
N ASN A 248 -6.70 8.63 -15.21
CA ASN A 248 -5.85 8.45 -14.04
C ASN A 248 -6.35 9.25 -12.82
N LEU A 249 -7.49 9.96 -12.90
CA LEU A 249 -8.17 10.47 -11.71
C LEU A 249 -8.73 9.30 -10.89
N LEU A 250 -8.48 9.27 -9.59
CA LEU A 250 -8.90 8.18 -8.70
C LEU A 250 -10.01 8.66 -7.75
N GLY A 251 -11.17 8.00 -7.85
CA GLY A 251 -12.38 8.30 -7.07
C GLY A 251 -13.41 9.16 -7.78
#